data_AF-A0A9K3L891-F1
#
_entry.id   AF-A0A9K3L891-F1
#
_cell.length_a   1.000
_cell.length_b   1.000
_cell.length_c   1.000
_cell.angle_alpha   90.00
_cell.angle_beta   90.00
_cell.angle_gamma   90.00
#
_symmetry.space_group_name_H-M   'P 1'
#
loop_
_entity.id
_entity.type
_entity.pdbx_description
1 polymer ?
#
loop_
_entity_poly.entity_id
_entity_poly.type
_entity_poly.pdbx_seq_one_letter_code
_entity_poly.pdbx_strand_id
1 'polypeptide(L)'
;MATSSIEPDETRPSPDDGDCHITSTARTSISKSSSPHRASHGDIVTIDLDLRPEDGFVPEHLFDTSGRITLVLGWGNYLPALHELLTKMSLGETLNNDVSIDAGFGKRHADLLIQIPKANLKKIQNMDRIVVGSTLNLQGGVQVQVVQVNQESIVVDANHPLAGSSYACSLKVVNIDPMPVHKMEFRLETDEESSFTPFEIATFAMGCFWGMELAMMRIPGVVGTRAGYTQGTLADPSYLEVCRGNTKHREAVMVVYDSRVVSYQELLKVYGDRLAATESHYTVNIFEEETDDQDRSLQYKNGIYFHTEEQRKLALAFLKVYNNRYEVELLQATKFYEAEEDHQQYLYKGGQSSRKNARETIRCFG
;
A
#
# COMPACT_ATOMS: atom_id res chain seq x y z
N MET A 1 -75.48 -51.10 7.09
CA MET A 1 -75.59 -49.87 6.28
C MET A 1 -74.35 -49.87 5.38
N ALA A 2 -74.29 -50.59 4.25
CA ALA A 2 -74.89 -50.29 2.93
C ALA A 2 -74.63 -48.82 2.55
N THR A 3 -73.90 -48.42 1.50
CA THR A 3 -73.54 -48.95 0.15
C THR A 3 -72.29 -48.19 -0.35
N SER A 4 -71.29 -48.76 -1.06
CA SER A 4 -71.13 -48.90 -2.54
C SER A 4 -71.35 -47.58 -3.32
N SER A 5 -70.57 -47.12 -4.32
CA SER A 5 -69.99 -47.76 -5.52
C SER A 5 -69.15 -46.71 -6.32
N ILE A 6 -67.98 -47.04 -6.90
CA ILE A 6 -67.67 -47.31 -8.34
C ILE A 6 -67.20 -46.07 -9.16
N GLU A 7 -66.06 -46.28 -9.86
CA GLU A 7 -65.28 -45.45 -10.82
C GLU A 7 -65.98 -45.26 -12.22
N PRO A 8 -65.27 -45.03 -13.36
CA PRO A 8 -64.19 -44.10 -13.79
C PRO A 8 -64.67 -43.24 -15.00
N ASP A 9 -63.79 -42.48 -15.71
CA ASP A 9 -63.54 -42.64 -17.17
C ASP A 9 -62.59 -41.57 -17.79
N GLU A 10 -61.89 -42.04 -18.82
CA GLU A 10 -60.98 -41.52 -19.85
C GLU A 10 -61.05 -40.02 -20.25
N THR A 11 -60.01 -39.36 -20.77
CA THR A 11 -59.35 -39.63 -22.07
C THR A 11 -58.05 -38.83 -22.23
N ARG A 12 -56.97 -39.49 -22.69
CA ARG A 12 -55.89 -38.87 -23.51
C ARG A 12 -56.35 -38.83 -24.98
N PRO A 13 -55.79 -37.91 -25.78
CA PRO A 13 -54.94 -38.39 -26.87
C PRO A 13 -53.66 -37.56 -27.09
N SER A 14 -52.74 -38.18 -27.81
CA SER A 14 -51.55 -37.65 -28.52
C SER A 14 -51.69 -38.08 -30.00
N PRO A 15 -50.75 -37.84 -30.94
CA PRO A 15 -50.06 -36.62 -31.43
C PRO A 15 -50.34 -36.39 -32.97
N ASP A 16 -49.47 -35.63 -33.66
CA ASP A 16 -49.35 -35.37 -35.13
C ASP A 16 -50.33 -34.33 -35.72
N ASP A 17 -50.01 -33.41 -36.64
CA ASP A 17 -48.89 -33.17 -37.56
C ASP A 17 -49.02 -31.73 -38.11
N GLY A 18 -47.94 -31.13 -38.64
CA GLY A 18 -48.04 -30.26 -39.82
C GLY A 18 -47.78 -28.74 -39.70
N ASP A 19 -46.56 -28.38 -40.12
CA ASP A 19 -46.16 -27.22 -40.94
C ASP A 19 -46.30 -25.75 -40.47
N CYS A 20 -45.14 -25.23 -40.08
CA CYS A 20 -44.33 -24.28 -40.87
C CYS A 20 -45.00 -23.01 -41.44
N HIS A 21 -44.95 -21.92 -40.67
CA HIS A 21 -44.78 -20.58 -41.25
C HIS A 21 -43.77 -19.74 -40.46
N ILE A 22 -42.68 -19.42 -41.17
CA ILE A 22 -41.63 -18.48 -40.82
C ILE A 22 -42.23 -17.09 -40.65
N THR A 23 -42.09 -16.49 -39.46
CA THR A 23 -41.94 -15.03 -39.35
C THR A 23 -40.82 -14.72 -38.35
N SER A 24 -39.69 -14.30 -38.93
CA SER A 24 -38.53 -13.75 -38.25
C SER A 24 -38.93 -12.54 -37.41
N THR A 25 -38.95 -12.70 -36.10
CA THR A 25 -38.84 -11.57 -35.16
C THR A 25 -37.42 -11.56 -34.61
N ALA A 26 -36.65 -10.58 -35.08
CA ALA A 26 -35.30 -10.31 -34.59
C ALA A 26 -35.36 -10.12 -33.07
N ARG A 27 -34.77 -11.06 -32.32
CA ARG A 27 -34.37 -10.78 -30.94
C ARG A 27 -33.24 -9.76 -31.01
N THR A 28 -33.60 -8.50 -30.80
CA THR A 28 -32.64 -7.45 -30.49
C THR A 28 -31.90 -7.88 -29.24
N SER A 29 -30.70 -8.44 -29.42
CA SER A 29 -29.74 -8.59 -28.34
C SER A 29 -29.44 -7.19 -27.84
N ILE A 30 -30.01 -6.83 -26.70
CA ILE A 30 -29.60 -5.66 -25.94
C ILE A 30 -28.18 -5.96 -25.49
N SER A 31 -27.19 -5.59 -26.31
CA SER A 31 -25.84 -5.38 -25.81
C SER A 31 -25.99 -4.28 -24.77
N LYS A 32 -25.83 -4.63 -23.49
CA LYS A 32 -25.62 -3.63 -22.45
C LYS A 32 -24.41 -2.82 -22.92
N SER A 33 -24.66 -1.63 -23.45
CA SER A 33 -23.61 -0.63 -23.60
C SER A 33 -23.26 -0.23 -22.17
N SER A 34 -22.29 -0.94 -21.58
CA SER A 34 -21.74 -0.58 -20.29
C SER A 34 -21.19 0.82 -20.44
N SER A 35 -21.77 1.78 -19.71
CA SER A 35 -21.08 3.01 -19.37
C SER A 35 -19.63 2.68 -19.03
N PRO A 36 -18.65 3.40 -19.59
CA PRO A 36 -17.25 3.03 -19.37
C PRO A 36 -16.98 3.03 -17.88
N HIS A 37 -16.55 1.88 -17.34
CA HIS A 37 -16.29 1.71 -15.92
C HIS A 37 -15.32 2.81 -15.49
N ARG A 38 -15.79 3.68 -14.59
CA ARG A 38 -15.04 4.81 -14.07
C ARG A 38 -14.32 4.35 -12.82
N ALA A 39 -13.05 4.71 -12.70
CA ALA A 39 -12.26 4.33 -11.54
C ALA A 39 -12.85 4.96 -10.28
N SER A 40 -12.93 4.16 -9.22
CA SER A 40 -13.45 4.53 -7.90
C SER A 40 -12.41 4.21 -6.83
N HIS A 41 -12.55 4.84 -5.65
CA HIS A 41 -11.68 4.53 -4.51
C HIS A 41 -11.70 3.03 -4.20
N GLY A 42 -10.51 2.46 -4.00
CA GLY A 42 -10.32 1.03 -3.83
C GLY A 42 -10.03 0.27 -5.12
N ASP A 43 -10.36 0.79 -6.32
CA ASP A 43 -9.99 0.10 -7.56
C ASP A 43 -8.48 0.04 -7.75
N ILE A 44 -8.01 -1.03 -8.38
CA ILE A 44 -6.63 -1.17 -8.81
C ILE A 44 -6.54 -0.65 -10.24
N VAL A 45 -5.86 0.48 -10.42
CA VAL A 45 -5.77 1.19 -11.69
C VAL A 45 -4.38 1.00 -12.27
N THR A 46 -4.30 0.51 -13.50
CA THR A 46 -3.05 0.48 -14.27
C THR A 46 -3.04 1.61 -15.28
N ILE A 47 -1.98 2.40 -15.30
CA ILE A 47 -1.79 3.54 -16.18
C ILE A 47 -0.44 3.48 -16.90
N ASP A 48 -0.39 4.02 -18.11
CA ASP A 48 0.87 4.44 -18.73
C ASP A 48 1.03 5.93 -18.38
N LEU A 49 2.06 6.27 -17.60
CA LEU A 49 2.29 7.60 -17.04
C LEU A 49 3.55 8.25 -17.63
N ASP A 50 3.51 9.56 -17.80
CA ASP A 50 4.67 10.43 -18.01
C ASP A 50 4.50 11.73 -17.22
N LEU A 51 5.36 11.94 -16.22
CA LEU A 51 5.41 13.13 -15.38
C LEU A 51 6.70 13.91 -15.63
N ARG A 52 6.55 15.20 -15.95
CA ARG A 52 7.65 16.13 -16.18
C ARG A 52 7.60 17.28 -15.17
N PRO A 53 8.65 17.53 -14.36
CA PRO A 53 8.65 18.65 -13.43
C PRO A 53 8.56 20.00 -14.17
N GLU A 54 7.71 20.91 -13.71
CA GLU A 54 7.50 22.21 -14.38
C GLU A 54 8.62 23.23 -14.07
N ASP A 55 9.21 23.19 -12.88
CA ASP A 55 10.21 24.16 -12.42
C ASP A 55 11.66 23.77 -12.82
N GLY A 56 11.84 22.76 -13.67
CA GLY A 56 13.16 22.20 -14.01
C GLY A 56 13.88 21.51 -12.84
N PHE A 57 13.32 21.59 -11.63
CA PHE A 57 13.76 20.81 -10.48
C PHE A 57 13.33 19.36 -10.70
N VAL A 58 14.31 18.49 -10.94
CA VAL A 58 14.13 17.05 -11.00
C VAL A 58 14.59 16.50 -9.65
N PRO A 59 13.70 16.35 -8.67
CA PRO A 59 14.05 15.63 -7.45
C PRO A 59 14.42 14.21 -7.88
N GLU A 60 15.60 13.71 -7.52
CA GLU A 60 15.93 12.30 -7.69
C GLU A 60 14.79 11.48 -7.06
N HIS A 61 14.06 10.79 -7.93
CA HIS A 61 12.61 10.68 -7.81
C HIS A 61 12.17 9.85 -6.60
N LEU A 62 11.38 10.46 -5.72
CA LEU A 62 10.76 9.77 -4.57
C LEU A 62 9.82 8.64 -5.02
N PHE A 63 9.38 8.65 -6.27
CA PHE A 63 8.47 7.70 -6.90
C PHE A 63 8.79 7.57 -8.40
N ASP A 64 8.27 6.55 -9.08
CA ASP A 64 8.50 6.37 -10.53
C ASP A 64 7.75 7.43 -11.35
N THR A 65 8.42 8.22 -12.19
CA THR A 65 7.80 9.33 -12.95
C THR A 65 7.32 8.97 -14.34
N SER A 66 7.71 7.82 -14.88
CA SER A 66 7.30 7.39 -16.21
C SER A 66 7.16 5.88 -16.32
N GLY A 67 6.43 5.44 -17.34
CA GLY A 67 6.21 4.04 -17.65
C GLY A 67 4.88 3.52 -17.11
N ARG A 68 4.75 2.20 -17.06
CA ARG A 68 3.52 1.54 -16.61
C ARG A 68 3.50 1.42 -15.10
N ILE A 69 2.50 2.02 -14.48
CA ILE A 69 2.32 2.05 -13.02
C ILE A 69 0.95 1.43 -12.70
N THR A 70 0.91 0.59 -11.68
CA THR A 70 -0.33 0.04 -11.14
C THR A 70 -0.43 0.45 -9.68
N LEU A 71 -1.55 1.04 -9.29
CA LEU A 71 -1.78 1.55 -7.94
C LEU A 71 -3.19 1.24 -7.46
N VAL A 72 -3.35 1.20 -6.14
CA VAL A 72 -4.67 1.21 -5.51
C VAL A 72 -5.16 2.66 -5.38
N LEU A 73 -6.30 2.97 -6.00
CA LEU A 73 -6.83 4.32 -6.02
C LEU A 73 -7.30 4.75 -4.63
N GLY A 74 -6.78 5.89 -4.15
CA GLY A 74 -7.05 6.41 -2.81
C GLY A 74 -6.09 5.92 -1.73
N TRP A 75 -5.12 5.07 -2.06
CA TRP A 75 -4.19 4.54 -1.05
C TRP A 75 -2.92 5.37 -0.83
N GLY A 76 -2.78 6.57 -1.39
CA GLY A 76 -1.69 7.51 -1.04
C GLY A 76 -0.27 7.08 -1.45
N ASN A 77 -0.11 5.92 -2.09
CA ASN A 77 1.18 5.38 -2.57
C ASN A 77 1.80 6.19 -3.73
N TYR A 78 1.14 7.27 -4.16
CA TYR A 78 1.56 8.15 -5.23
C TYR A 78 1.04 9.58 -4.97
N LEU A 79 1.28 10.51 -5.92
CA LEU A 79 0.81 11.90 -5.86
C LEU A 79 -0.71 11.99 -5.57
N PRO A 80 -1.13 12.73 -4.52
CA PRO A 80 -2.55 12.92 -4.20
C PRO A 80 -3.37 13.45 -5.39
N ALA A 81 -2.84 14.44 -6.11
CA ALA A 81 -3.50 15.00 -7.29
C ALA A 81 -3.69 13.97 -8.43
N LEU A 82 -2.78 13.00 -8.55
CA LEU A 82 -2.95 11.90 -9.51
C LEU A 82 -4.13 11.01 -9.11
N HIS A 83 -4.27 10.67 -7.83
CA HIS A 83 -5.42 9.88 -7.36
C HIS A 83 -6.73 10.63 -7.65
N GLU A 84 -6.82 11.92 -7.31
CA GLU A 84 -8.02 12.72 -7.60
C GLU A 84 -8.33 12.81 -9.09
N LEU A 85 -7.30 12.95 -9.94
CA LEU A 85 -7.46 12.96 -11.39
C LEU A 85 -8.05 11.63 -11.89
N LEU A 86 -7.49 10.49 -11.45
CA LEU A 86 -7.90 9.16 -11.90
C LEU A 86 -9.35 8.83 -11.53
N THR A 87 -9.88 9.30 -10.40
CA THR A 87 -11.30 9.11 -10.03
C THR A 87 -12.29 9.70 -11.04
N LYS A 88 -11.83 10.62 -11.88
CA LYS A 88 -12.65 11.29 -12.90
C LYS A 88 -12.53 10.60 -14.26
N MET A 89 -11.60 9.67 -14.41
CA MET A 89 -11.25 9.03 -15.67
C MET A 89 -11.84 7.62 -15.80
N SER A 90 -12.03 7.21 -17.05
CA SER A 90 -12.56 5.91 -17.41
C SER A 90 -11.52 5.03 -18.12
N LEU A 91 -11.78 3.72 -18.16
CA LEU A 91 -10.94 2.76 -18.89
C LEU A 91 -10.67 3.21 -20.34
N GLY A 92 -9.40 3.23 -20.74
CA GLY A 92 -8.95 3.62 -22.07
C GLY A 92 -8.80 5.12 -22.28
N GLU A 93 -9.27 5.95 -21.35
CA GLU A 93 -9.15 7.41 -21.45
C GLU A 93 -7.69 7.84 -21.40
N THR A 94 -7.35 8.85 -22.21
CA THR A 94 -6.01 9.40 -22.30
C THR A 94 -6.05 10.89 -22.02
N LEU A 95 -5.21 11.33 -21.10
CA LEU A 95 -4.91 12.72 -20.86
C LEU A 95 -3.62 13.07 -21.59
N ASN A 96 -3.76 13.73 -22.72
CA ASN A 96 -2.66 14.39 -23.41
C ASN A 96 -2.74 15.88 -23.08
N ASN A 97 -1.62 16.61 -23.11
CA ASN A 97 -1.46 18.06 -22.90
C ASN A 97 -0.87 18.49 -21.55
N ASP A 98 -0.06 17.65 -20.88
CA ASP A 98 0.78 18.11 -19.77
C ASP A 98 -0.01 18.86 -18.69
N VAL A 99 -1.10 18.25 -18.22
CA VAL A 99 -1.92 18.87 -17.19
C VAL A 99 -1.08 19.04 -15.94
N SER A 100 -0.96 20.29 -15.49
CA SER A 100 -0.25 20.61 -14.25
C SER A 100 -0.98 19.96 -13.08
N ILE A 101 -0.28 19.06 -12.38
CA ILE A 101 -0.73 18.43 -11.14
C ILE A 101 0.23 18.81 -10.01
N ASP A 102 -0.33 19.22 -8.88
CA ASP A 102 0.43 19.52 -7.67
C ASP A 102 1.03 18.23 -7.09
N ALA A 103 2.26 18.30 -6.58
CA ALA A 103 2.92 17.15 -5.99
C ALA A 103 2.24 16.69 -4.66
N GLY A 104 1.44 17.54 -4.02
CA GLY A 104 0.66 17.21 -2.83
C GLY A 104 1.46 17.23 -1.53
N PHE A 105 2.67 17.82 -1.52
CA PHE A 105 3.55 17.90 -0.34
C PHE A 105 3.50 19.26 0.38
N GLY A 106 2.38 19.97 0.23
CA GLY A 106 2.15 21.27 0.84
C GLY A 106 2.91 22.41 0.14
N LYS A 107 2.77 23.61 0.71
CA LYS A 107 3.45 24.81 0.21
C LYS A 107 4.85 24.89 0.79
N ARG A 108 5.76 25.55 0.10
CA ARG A 108 7.06 25.91 0.68
C ARG A 108 6.86 27.05 1.70
N HIS A 109 7.44 26.87 2.87
CA HIS A 109 7.32 27.73 4.03
C HIS A 109 8.66 28.45 4.29
N ALA A 110 8.64 29.78 4.28
CA ALA A 110 9.86 30.59 4.45
C ALA A 110 10.44 30.50 5.87
N ASP A 111 9.60 30.20 6.87
CA ASP A 111 9.95 29.94 8.26
C ASP A 111 10.71 28.62 8.47
N LEU A 112 10.65 27.70 7.49
CA LEU A 112 11.46 26.49 7.47
C LEU A 112 12.86 26.69 6.83
N LEU A 113 13.21 27.93 6.46
CA LEU A 113 14.59 28.32 6.16
C LEU A 113 15.28 28.71 7.45
N ILE A 114 16.03 27.76 8.02
CA ILE A 114 16.61 27.91 9.36
C ILE A 114 18.06 28.33 9.22
N GLN A 115 18.39 29.48 9.79
CA GLN A 115 19.78 29.92 9.91
C GLN A 115 20.43 29.23 11.11
N ILE A 116 21.47 28.44 10.86
CA ILE A 116 22.23 27.74 11.90
C ILE A 116 23.63 28.37 12.01
N PRO A 117 23.98 28.96 13.17
CA PRO A 117 25.34 29.43 13.42
C PRO A 117 26.33 28.27 13.33
N LYS A 118 27.48 28.46 12.65
CA LYS A 118 28.53 27.43 12.56
C LYS A 118 29.07 27.02 13.94
N ALA A 119 28.98 27.90 14.92
CA ALA A 119 29.30 27.59 16.32
C ALA A 119 28.44 26.46 16.91
N ASN A 120 27.24 26.21 16.38
CA ASN A 120 26.35 25.12 16.80
C ASN A 120 26.64 23.81 16.05
N LEU A 121 27.38 23.88 14.94
CA LEU A 121 27.78 22.72 14.12
C LEU A 121 29.05 22.04 14.63
N LYS A 122 29.59 22.44 15.79
CA LYS A 122 30.88 21.96 16.36
C LYS A 122 31.00 20.44 16.53
N LYS A 123 29.88 19.71 16.50
CA LYS A 123 29.84 18.23 16.59
C LYS A 123 29.72 17.53 15.24
N ILE A 124 29.54 18.26 14.15
CA ILE A 124 29.44 17.70 12.79
C ILE A 124 30.86 17.56 12.25
N GLN A 125 31.29 16.32 12.00
CA GLN A 125 32.57 16.04 11.36
C GLN A 125 32.62 16.70 9.96
N ASN A 126 33.76 17.27 9.58
CA ASN A 126 34.00 17.88 8.26
C ASN A 126 33.21 19.17 7.97
N MET A 127 33.12 20.08 8.94
CA MET A 127 32.46 21.39 8.78
C MET A 127 33.00 22.20 7.57
N ASP A 128 34.28 22.04 7.23
CA ASP A 128 34.93 22.68 6.08
C ASP A 128 34.49 22.12 4.72
N ARG A 129 33.76 21.00 4.70
CA ARG A 129 33.20 20.37 3.48
C ARG A 129 31.74 20.71 3.24
N ILE A 130 31.10 21.48 4.13
CA ILE A 130 29.70 21.89 3.97
C ILE A 130 29.62 22.96 2.88
N VAL A 131 29.08 22.57 1.73
CA VAL A 131 28.80 23.45 0.58
C VAL A 131 27.30 23.55 0.34
N VAL A 132 26.86 24.54 -0.43
CA VAL A 132 25.48 24.62 -0.91
C VAL A 132 25.12 23.32 -1.64
N GLY A 133 23.95 22.76 -1.34
CA GLY A 133 23.49 21.45 -1.81
C GLY A 133 23.86 20.27 -0.90
N SER A 134 24.68 20.48 0.15
CA SER A 134 24.96 19.42 1.12
C SER A 134 23.71 19.05 1.92
N THR A 135 23.48 17.76 2.14
CA THR A 135 22.44 17.29 3.08
C THR A 135 23.02 17.12 4.48
N LEU A 136 22.36 17.68 5.48
CA LEU A 136 22.70 17.51 6.89
C LEU A 136 21.61 16.68 7.59
N ASN A 137 22.03 15.76 8.45
CA ASN A 137 21.12 15.04 9.34
C ASN A 137 21.08 15.78 10.69
N LEU A 138 19.90 16.27 11.07
CA LEU A 138 19.67 16.87 12.38
C LEU A 138 19.32 15.78 13.41
N GLN A 139 19.31 16.17 14.69
CA GLN A 139 18.79 15.29 15.74
C GLN A 139 17.33 14.90 15.45
N GLY A 140 17.00 13.63 15.68
CA GLY A 140 15.69 13.07 15.34
C GLY A 140 15.55 12.55 13.90
N GLY A 141 16.64 12.50 13.12
CA GLY A 141 16.63 11.90 11.78
C GLY A 141 16.22 12.85 10.64
N VAL A 142 15.84 14.08 10.97
CA VAL A 142 15.41 15.08 9.98
C VAL A 142 16.56 15.43 9.04
N GLN A 143 16.36 15.23 7.74
CA GLN A 143 17.29 15.70 6.70
C GLN A 143 16.94 17.09 6.25
N VAL A 144 17.95 17.96 6.20
CA VAL A 144 17.83 19.33 5.70
C VAL A 144 18.89 19.59 4.66
N GLN A 145 18.56 20.37 3.63
CA GLN A 145 19.53 20.77 2.61
C GLN A 145 20.12 22.13 2.93
N VAL A 146 21.44 22.26 2.78
CA VAL A 146 22.12 23.55 2.90
C VAL A 146 21.86 24.37 1.65
N VAL A 147 21.10 25.45 1.78
CA VAL A 147 20.77 26.35 0.65
C VAL A 147 21.71 27.55 0.58
N GLN A 148 22.36 27.90 1.69
CA GLN A 148 23.31 29.01 1.73
C GLN A 148 24.42 28.75 2.76
N VAL A 149 25.65 29.14 2.42
CA VAL A 149 26.80 29.11 3.33
C VAL A 149 27.36 30.52 3.45
N ASN A 150 27.30 31.07 4.66
CA ASN A 150 27.87 32.37 5.01
C ASN A 150 29.17 32.17 5.80
N GLN A 151 29.87 33.26 6.16
CA GLN A 151 31.09 33.19 6.96
C GLN A 151 30.84 32.53 8.33
N GLU A 152 29.82 32.99 9.06
CA GLU A 152 29.53 32.58 10.45
C GLU A 152 28.34 31.63 10.60
N SER A 153 27.54 31.42 9.55
CA SER A 153 26.33 30.58 9.59
C SER A 153 26.13 29.80 8.29
N ILE A 154 25.22 28.84 8.34
CA ILE A 154 24.59 28.24 7.16
C ILE A 154 23.09 28.50 7.22
N VAL A 155 22.42 28.46 6.07
CA VAL A 155 20.95 28.40 5.99
C VAL A 155 20.60 27.02 5.48
N VAL A 156 19.73 26.34 6.19
CA VAL A 156 19.20 25.04 5.81
C VAL A 156 17.73 25.17 5.46
N ASP A 157 17.30 24.42 4.45
CA ASP A 157 15.90 24.26 4.08
C ASP A 157 15.36 22.97 4.71
N ALA A 158 14.39 23.14 5.62
CA ALA A 158 13.68 22.06 6.29
C ALA A 158 12.30 21.78 5.67
N ASN A 159 11.96 22.41 4.53
CA ASN A 159 10.78 22.03 3.77
C ASN A 159 10.90 20.61 3.21
N HIS A 160 9.75 19.96 2.96
CA HIS A 160 9.74 18.75 2.18
C HIS A 160 10.36 19.02 0.79
N PRO A 161 11.19 18.12 0.22
CA PRO A 161 11.86 18.35 -1.06
C PRO A 161 10.92 18.66 -2.24
N LEU A 162 9.67 18.21 -2.16
CA LEU A 162 8.61 18.43 -3.17
C LEU A 162 7.61 19.53 -2.80
N ALA A 163 7.82 20.27 -1.71
CA ALA A 163 6.89 21.32 -1.29
C ALA A 163 6.80 22.43 -2.36
N GLY A 164 5.58 22.74 -2.79
CA GLY A 164 5.29 23.71 -3.85
C GLY A 164 5.69 23.29 -5.27
N SER A 165 6.03 22.02 -5.50
CA SER A 165 6.38 21.51 -6.83
C SER A 165 5.15 21.04 -7.60
N SER A 166 5.17 21.23 -8.92
CA SER A 166 4.14 20.73 -9.85
C SER A 166 4.75 19.91 -10.99
N TYR A 167 3.94 19.02 -11.55
CA TYR A 167 4.30 18.18 -12.68
C TYR A 167 3.32 18.37 -13.82
N ALA A 168 3.87 18.55 -15.03
CA ALA A 168 3.17 18.34 -16.27
C ALA A 168 2.88 16.84 -16.40
N CYS A 169 1.59 16.47 -16.43
CA CYS A 169 1.14 15.08 -16.47
C CYS A 169 0.52 14.73 -17.81
N SER A 170 1.04 13.66 -18.41
CA SER A 170 0.39 12.95 -19.52
C SER A 170 0.19 11.49 -19.11
N LEU A 171 -1.02 10.94 -19.33
CA LEU A 171 -1.31 9.57 -18.91
C LEU A 171 -2.38 8.89 -19.76
N LYS A 172 -2.41 7.55 -19.71
CA LYS A 172 -3.48 6.73 -20.25
C LYS A 172 -3.93 5.69 -19.23
N VAL A 173 -5.24 5.57 -19.02
CA VAL A 173 -5.82 4.48 -18.21
C VAL A 173 -5.82 3.19 -19.02
N VAL A 174 -5.02 2.21 -18.61
CA VAL A 174 -4.83 0.93 -19.30
C VAL A 174 -5.78 -0.13 -18.77
N ASN A 175 -5.96 -0.21 -17.45
CA ASN A 175 -6.86 -1.16 -16.82
C ASN A 175 -7.47 -0.61 -15.52
N ILE A 176 -8.64 -1.12 -15.16
CA ILE A 176 -9.30 -0.88 -13.87
C ILE A 176 -9.81 -2.25 -13.38
N ASP A 177 -9.19 -2.77 -12.32
CA ASP A 177 -9.54 -4.05 -11.71
C ASP A 177 -10.13 -3.83 -10.31
N PRO A 178 -11.12 -4.61 -9.88
CA PRO A 178 -11.63 -4.52 -8.52
C PRO A 178 -10.59 -5.03 -7.51
N MET A 179 -10.56 -4.39 -6.33
CA MET A 179 -9.76 -4.90 -5.21
C MET A 179 -10.26 -6.28 -4.75
N PRO A 180 -9.38 -7.21 -4.38
CA PRO A 180 -9.75 -8.46 -3.72
C PRO A 180 -10.25 -8.25 -2.26
N VAL A 181 -11.31 -7.46 -2.06
CA VAL A 181 -11.85 -7.07 -0.73
C VAL A 181 -12.23 -8.26 0.16
N HIS A 182 -12.70 -9.36 -0.44
CA HIS A 182 -13.05 -10.58 0.31
C HIS A 182 -11.84 -11.20 1.03
N LYS A 183 -10.61 -10.94 0.54
CA LYS A 183 -9.36 -11.37 1.18
C LYS A 183 -8.96 -10.48 2.35
N MET A 184 -9.50 -9.25 2.47
CA MET A 184 -9.18 -8.30 3.55
C MET A 184 -9.88 -8.65 4.87
N GLU A 185 -11.14 -9.09 4.80
CA GLU A 185 -11.93 -9.43 6.00
C GLU A 185 -11.84 -10.90 6.40
N PHE A 186 -11.10 -11.71 5.62
CA PHE A 186 -11.08 -13.17 5.71
C PHE A 186 -12.50 -13.75 5.87
N ARG A 187 -13.19 -13.95 4.74
CA ARG A 187 -14.43 -14.71 4.71
C ARG A 187 -14.12 -16.13 4.27
N LEU A 188 -14.63 -17.13 5.00
CA LEU A 188 -14.70 -18.50 4.50
C LEU A 188 -15.40 -18.43 3.15
N GLU A 189 -14.73 -18.93 2.09
CA GLU A 189 -15.26 -18.94 0.73
C GLU A 189 -16.65 -19.57 0.74
N THR A 190 -17.68 -18.73 0.66
CA THR A 190 -18.99 -19.15 0.16
C THR A 190 -18.90 -19.12 -1.35
N ASP A 191 -19.54 -20.07 -2.04
CA ASP A 191 -19.50 -20.37 -3.49
C ASP A 191 -19.93 -19.21 -4.43
N GLU A 192 -19.69 -17.95 -4.10
CA GLU A 192 -19.84 -16.83 -5.04
C GLU A 192 -18.66 -16.82 -6.01
N GLU A 193 -18.97 -16.69 -7.31
CA GLU A 193 -18.01 -16.61 -8.41
C GLU A 193 -16.94 -15.56 -8.10
N SER A 194 -15.80 -16.03 -7.59
CA SER A 194 -14.59 -15.25 -7.44
C SER A 194 -14.21 -14.68 -8.81
N SER A 195 -14.35 -13.36 -8.98
CA SER A 195 -13.66 -12.70 -10.08
C SER A 195 -12.17 -12.95 -9.89
N PHE A 196 -11.59 -13.78 -10.74
CA PHE A 196 -10.16 -14.07 -10.73
C PHE A 196 -9.41 -12.79 -11.05
N THR A 197 -9.00 -12.06 -10.01
CA THR A 197 -8.04 -10.97 -10.16
C THR A 197 -6.64 -11.54 -9.91
N PRO A 198 -5.63 -11.09 -10.66
CA PRO A 198 -4.23 -11.46 -10.42
C PRO A 198 -3.66 -10.81 -9.15
N PHE A 199 -4.49 -10.07 -8.41
CA PHE A 199 -4.08 -9.34 -7.22
C PHE A 199 -4.35 -10.15 -5.96
N GLU A 200 -3.36 -10.18 -5.10
CA GLU A 200 -3.35 -10.89 -3.84
C GLU A 200 -3.00 -9.97 -2.69
N ILE A 201 -3.35 -10.40 -1.48
CA ILE A 201 -3.10 -9.65 -0.25
C ILE A 201 -2.15 -10.47 0.61
N ALA A 202 -1.14 -9.80 1.17
CA ALA A 202 -0.25 -10.34 2.19
C ALA A 202 -0.21 -9.39 3.38
N THR A 203 -0.11 -9.92 4.60
CA THR A 203 0.01 -9.10 5.81
C THR A 203 1.21 -9.54 6.64
N PHE A 204 2.05 -8.57 7.02
CA PHE A 204 3.28 -8.81 7.77
C PHE A 204 3.39 -7.83 8.95
N ALA A 205 3.87 -8.31 10.10
CA ALA A 205 4.25 -7.51 11.25
C ALA A 205 5.75 -7.64 11.52
N MET A 206 6.43 -6.51 11.77
CA MET A 206 7.89 -6.48 11.95
C MET A 206 8.32 -5.19 12.68
N GLY A 207 8.05 -5.11 13.97
CA GLY A 207 8.31 -3.89 14.73
C GLY A 207 7.52 -2.70 14.19
N CYS A 208 8.14 -1.51 14.19
CA CYS A 208 7.51 -0.31 13.65
C CYS A 208 7.13 -0.49 12.18
N PHE A 209 5.84 -0.33 11.86
CA PHE A 209 5.32 -0.54 10.52
C PHE A 209 5.87 0.41 9.44
N TRP A 210 6.44 1.56 9.80
CA TRP A 210 6.85 2.61 8.86
C TRP A 210 7.98 2.14 7.94
N GLY A 211 9.00 1.51 8.51
CA GLY A 211 10.13 0.99 7.76
C GLY A 211 9.76 -0.23 6.92
N MET A 212 8.82 -1.04 7.40
CA MET A 212 8.32 -2.21 6.69
C MET A 212 7.44 -1.83 5.50
N GLU A 213 6.57 -0.84 5.68
CA GLU A 213 5.70 -0.32 4.63
C GLU A 213 6.53 0.22 3.47
N LEU A 214 7.50 1.09 3.76
CA LEU A 214 8.37 1.63 2.72
C LEU A 214 9.18 0.53 2.00
N ALA A 215 9.62 -0.52 2.72
CA ALA A 215 10.32 -1.64 2.11
C ALA A 215 9.44 -2.38 1.10
N MET A 216 8.17 -2.61 1.44
CA MET A 216 7.19 -3.25 0.56
C MET A 216 6.82 -2.35 -0.63
N MET A 217 6.66 -1.04 -0.42
CA MET A 217 6.38 -0.08 -1.49
C MET A 217 7.44 -0.12 -2.61
N ARG A 218 8.70 -0.43 -2.29
CA ARG A 218 9.80 -0.46 -3.27
C ARG A 218 9.82 -1.72 -4.15
N ILE A 219 8.98 -2.70 -3.88
CA ILE A 219 8.97 -3.97 -4.63
C ILE A 219 8.16 -3.80 -5.92
N PRO A 220 8.75 -4.05 -7.12
CA PRO A 220 7.99 -4.13 -8.36
C PRO A 220 6.87 -5.17 -8.23
N GLY A 221 5.65 -4.83 -8.65
CA GLY A 221 4.49 -5.71 -8.49
C GLY A 221 3.68 -5.49 -7.21
N VAL A 222 4.23 -4.83 -6.19
CA VAL A 222 3.40 -4.29 -5.09
C VAL A 222 2.67 -3.05 -5.60
N VAL A 223 1.34 -3.04 -5.50
CA VAL A 223 0.49 -1.98 -6.07
C VAL A 223 -0.16 -1.11 -4.99
N GLY A 224 -0.17 -1.56 -3.74
CA GLY A 224 -0.59 -0.74 -2.62
C GLY A 224 -0.19 -1.31 -1.28
N THR A 225 0.03 -0.42 -0.31
CA THR A 225 0.27 -0.77 1.08
C THR A 225 -0.64 0.03 2.01
N ARG A 226 -0.89 -0.53 3.19
CA ARG A 226 -1.56 0.11 4.32
C ARG A 226 -0.87 -0.27 5.62
N ALA A 227 -0.51 0.71 6.43
CA ALA A 227 -0.13 0.54 7.83
C ALA A 227 -1.39 0.35 8.69
N GLY A 228 -1.32 -0.47 9.73
CA GLY A 228 -2.48 -0.74 10.57
C GLY A 228 -2.25 -1.72 11.70
N TYR A 229 -3.35 -2.16 12.29
CA TYR A 229 -3.42 -2.97 13.50
C TYR A 229 -4.21 -4.25 13.24
N THR A 230 -3.69 -5.40 13.68
CA THR A 230 -4.37 -6.70 13.51
C THR A 230 -4.02 -7.69 14.64
N GLN A 231 -4.65 -8.86 14.66
CA GLN A 231 -4.49 -9.93 15.66
C GLN A 231 -4.80 -9.56 17.12
N GLY A 232 -5.30 -8.34 17.35
CA GLY A 232 -5.73 -7.88 18.67
C GLY A 232 -7.21 -8.14 18.91
N THR A 233 -7.65 -7.76 20.10
CA THR A 233 -9.01 -8.02 20.58
C THR A 233 -9.90 -6.79 20.59
N LEU A 234 -9.32 -5.58 20.49
CA LEU A 234 -10.08 -4.33 20.47
C LEU A 234 -10.60 -4.06 19.06
N ALA A 235 -11.88 -3.73 18.93
CA ALA A 235 -12.41 -3.29 17.64
C ALA A 235 -12.09 -1.80 17.42
N ASP A 236 -11.75 -1.46 16.18
CA ASP A 236 -11.45 -0.09 15.73
C ASP A 236 -10.46 0.67 16.65
N PRO A 237 -9.28 0.09 16.95
CA PRO A 237 -8.32 0.66 17.89
C PRO A 237 -7.65 1.92 17.32
N SER A 238 -7.41 2.93 18.17
CA SER A 238 -6.52 4.05 17.87
C SER A 238 -5.05 3.71 18.15
N TYR A 239 -4.13 4.45 17.52
CA TYR A 239 -2.69 4.34 17.80
C TYR A 239 -2.37 4.45 19.29
N LEU A 240 -3.01 5.41 19.97
CA LEU A 240 -2.80 5.63 21.41
C LEU A 240 -3.29 4.46 22.26
N GLU A 241 -4.35 3.78 21.85
CA GLU A 241 -4.82 2.58 22.53
C GLU A 241 -3.87 1.41 22.31
N VAL A 242 -3.37 1.22 21.08
CA VAL A 242 -2.37 0.20 20.78
C VAL A 242 -1.07 0.43 21.57
N CYS A 243 -0.61 1.69 21.65
CA CYS A 243 0.57 2.06 22.43
C CYS A 243 0.43 1.78 23.93
N ARG A 244 -0.80 1.72 24.47
CA ARG A 244 -1.04 1.33 25.88
C ARG A 244 -0.81 -0.17 26.12
N GLY A 245 -0.63 -0.98 25.08
CA GLY A 245 -0.26 -2.40 25.16
C GLY A 245 -1.41 -3.38 25.39
N ASN A 246 -2.56 -2.92 25.92
CA ASN A 246 -3.64 -3.81 26.35
C ASN A 246 -4.57 -4.31 25.23
N THR A 247 -4.34 -3.92 23.98
CA THR A 247 -5.22 -4.27 22.86
C THR A 247 -4.84 -5.58 22.16
N LYS A 248 -3.63 -6.09 22.46
CA LYS A 248 -3.02 -7.28 21.82
C LYS A 248 -2.81 -7.15 20.30
N HIS A 249 -3.01 -5.96 19.75
CA HIS A 249 -2.72 -5.71 18.35
C HIS A 249 -1.22 -5.76 18.07
N ARG A 250 -0.91 -6.09 16.82
CA ARG A 250 0.40 -5.92 16.21
C ARG A 250 0.31 -4.77 15.23
N GLU A 251 1.33 -3.94 15.19
CA GLU A 251 1.58 -3.09 14.03
C GLU A 251 1.93 -3.97 12.84
N ALA A 252 1.15 -3.81 11.77
CA ALA A 252 1.28 -4.62 10.59
C ALA A 252 1.13 -3.77 9.33
N VAL A 253 1.64 -4.32 8.23
CA VAL A 253 1.50 -3.77 6.89
C VAL A 253 0.69 -4.77 6.08
N MET A 254 -0.44 -4.30 5.57
CA MET A 254 -1.18 -4.99 4.51
C MET A 254 -0.61 -4.57 3.16
N VAL A 255 -0.35 -5.54 2.30
CA VAL A 255 0.28 -5.38 0.99
C VAL A 255 -0.63 -5.98 -0.07
N VAL A 256 -0.97 -5.19 -1.07
CA VAL A 256 -1.66 -5.65 -2.29
C VAL A 256 -0.60 -5.78 -3.39
N TYR A 257 -0.51 -6.95 -4.00
CA TYR A 257 0.49 -7.25 -5.03
C TYR A 257 -0.10 -8.00 -6.23
N ASP A 258 0.49 -7.78 -7.40
CA ASP A 258 0.21 -8.53 -8.63
C ASP A 258 1.05 -9.82 -8.63
N SER A 259 0.39 -10.97 -8.47
CA SER A 259 1.06 -12.27 -8.39
C SER A 259 1.68 -12.73 -9.72
N ARG A 260 1.42 -12.01 -10.83
CA ARG A 260 2.11 -12.20 -12.11
C ARG A 260 3.47 -11.51 -12.17
N VAL A 261 3.71 -10.52 -11.31
CA VAL A 261 4.91 -9.69 -11.30
C VAL A 261 5.81 -10.04 -10.11
N VAL A 262 5.24 -10.28 -8.94
CA VAL A 262 5.98 -10.67 -7.73
C VAL A 262 5.28 -11.81 -7.00
N SER A 263 6.05 -12.80 -6.60
CA SER A 263 5.57 -13.95 -5.84
C SER A 263 5.53 -13.65 -4.33
N TYR A 264 4.68 -14.39 -3.60
CA TYR A 264 4.66 -14.32 -2.14
C TYR A 264 6.02 -14.72 -1.51
N GLN A 265 6.77 -15.63 -2.14
CA GLN A 265 8.13 -15.98 -1.68
C GLN A 265 9.11 -14.81 -1.77
N GLU A 266 8.99 -13.95 -2.79
CA GLU A 266 9.82 -12.75 -2.91
C GLU A 266 9.45 -11.71 -1.84
N LEU A 267 8.16 -11.56 -1.50
CA LEU A 267 7.74 -10.73 -0.37
C LEU A 267 8.32 -11.26 0.96
N LEU A 268 8.26 -12.59 1.18
CA LEU A 268 8.88 -13.25 2.34
C LEU A 268 10.40 -13.04 2.38
N LYS A 269 11.07 -13.05 1.23
CA LYS A 269 12.50 -12.77 1.15
C LYS A 269 12.82 -11.36 1.63
N VAL A 270 12.07 -10.35 1.16
CA VAL A 270 12.25 -8.97 1.62
C VAL A 270 11.96 -8.84 3.11
N TYR A 271 10.91 -9.50 3.62
CA TYR A 271 10.63 -9.58 5.05
C TYR A 271 11.82 -10.14 5.85
N GLY A 272 12.41 -11.26 5.40
CA GLY A 272 13.59 -11.86 6.02
C GLY A 272 14.83 -10.96 5.98
N ASP A 273 15.09 -10.30 4.86
CA ASP A 273 16.20 -9.35 4.72
C ASP A 273 16.06 -8.17 5.69
N ARG A 274 14.82 -7.70 5.91
CA ARG A 274 14.53 -6.61 6.86
C ARG A 274 14.62 -7.06 8.32
N LEU A 275 14.18 -8.28 8.65
CA LEU A 275 14.39 -8.87 9.99
C LEU A 275 15.89 -8.92 10.34
N ALA A 276 16.72 -9.41 9.42
CA ALA A 276 18.17 -9.48 9.60
C ALA A 276 18.81 -8.09 9.77
N ALA A 277 18.39 -7.11 8.98
CA ALA A 277 18.90 -5.74 9.08
C ALA A 277 18.56 -5.08 10.44
N THR A 278 17.33 -5.31 10.94
CA THR A 278 16.85 -4.71 12.19
C THR A 278 17.71 -5.19 13.36
N GLU A 279 17.99 -6.49 13.47
CA GLU A 279 18.82 -7.04 14.54
C GLU A 279 20.28 -6.54 14.53
N SER A 280 20.85 -6.28 13.35
CA SER A 280 22.26 -5.86 13.21
C SER A 280 22.52 -4.37 13.54
N HIS A 281 21.47 -3.53 13.52
CA HIS A 281 21.62 -2.07 13.57
C HIS A 281 20.67 -1.37 14.55
N TYR A 282 19.59 -2.04 14.95
CA TYR A 282 18.57 -1.50 15.83
C TYR A 282 18.25 -2.57 16.87
N THR A 283 18.83 -2.44 18.07
CA THR A 283 18.13 -2.93 19.26
C THR A 283 16.78 -2.25 19.23
N VAL A 284 15.76 -2.95 18.74
CA VAL A 284 14.37 -2.58 18.99
C VAL A 284 14.35 -2.33 20.47
N ASN A 285 13.93 -1.12 20.87
CA ASN A 285 13.68 -0.81 22.26
C ASN A 285 12.64 -1.81 22.75
N ILE A 286 13.11 -2.99 23.19
CA ILE A 286 12.52 -3.68 24.29
C ILE A 286 12.62 -2.61 25.35
N PHE A 287 11.51 -1.94 25.66
CA PHE A 287 11.46 -1.10 26.82
C PHE A 287 11.87 -2.01 27.98
N GLU A 288 13.13 -1.92 28.38
CA GLU A 288 13.72 -2.61 29.52
C GLU A 288 13.17 -1.93 30.78
N GLU A 289 11.86 -1.95 30.94
CA GLU A 289 11.27 -1.90 32.27
C GLU A 289 10.82 -3.31 32.56
N GLU A 290 11.67 -4.00 33.34
CA GLU A 290 11.36 -5.24 34.01
C GLU A 290 10.07 -5.06 34.80
N THR A 291 8.96 -5.52 34.23
CA THR A 291 7.79 -5.90 35.01
C THR A 291 7.55 -7.38 34.74
N ASP A 292 7.30 -8.13 35.81
CA ASP A 292 6.99 -9.56 35.82
C ASP A 292 5.70 -9.94 35.05
N ASP A 293 5.16 -9.03 34.23
CA ASP A 293 3.95 -9.25 33.47
C ASP A 293 4.28 -9.89 32.11
N GLN A 294 3.76 -11.10 31.90
CA GLN A 294 4.04 -11.89 30.71
C GLN A 294 3.44 -11.29 29.42
N ASP A 295 2.63 -10.24 29.53
CA ASP A 295 2.11 -9.45 28.41
C ASP A 295 3.11 -8.33 28.01
N ARG A 296 4.27 -8.74 27.47
CA ARG A 296 5.13 -7.82 26.70
C ARG A 296 4.26 -7.14 25.64
N SER A 297 4.40 -5.82 25.43
CA SER A 297 3.66 -5.09 24.39
C SER A 297 3.78 -5.82 23.05
N LEU A 298 2.69 -6.48 22.64
CA LEU A 298 2.62 -7.30 21.43
C LEU A 298 2.69 -6.43 20.17
N GLN A 299 2.53 -5.11 20.30
CA GLN A 299 2.54 -4.12 19.22
C GLN A 299 3.67 -4.36 18.22
N TYR A 300 4.89 -4.60 18.69
CA TYR A 300 6.08 -4.71 17.84
C TYR A 300 6.50 -6.16 17.56
N LYS A 301 5.65 -7.14 17.89
CA LYS A 301 5.95 -8.56 17.66
C LYS A 301 6.04 -8.85 16.15
N ASN A 302 7.02 -9.66 15.76
CA ASN A 302 7.16 -10.10 14.37
C ASN A 302 6.10 -11.16 14.06
N GLY A 303 5.43 -11.01 12.92
CA GLY A 303 4.39 -11.94 12.49
C GLY A 303 4.23 -12.02 10.98
N ILE A 304 3.77 -13.18 10.53
CA ILE A 304 3.33 -13.44 9.17
C ILE A 304 1.88 -13.90 9.25
N TYR A 305 0.98 -13.16 8.60
CA TYR A 305 -0.45 -13.42 8.65
C TYR A 305 -0.96 -13.85 7.27
N PHE A 306 -1.22 -15.14 7.11
CA PHE A 306 -1.56 -15.73 5.82
C PHE A 306 -3.05 -15.56 5.50
N HIS A 307 -3.35 -15.24 4.25
CA HIS A 307 -4.72 -15.12 3.72
C HIS A 307 -5.18 -16.39 2.98
N THR A 308 -4.26 -17.28 2.60
CA THR A 308 -4.55 -18.53 1.90
C THR A 308 -3.71 -19.68 2.46
N GLU A 309 -4.14 -20.93 2.23
CA GLU A 309 -3.36 -22.11 2.63
C GLU A 309 -2.03 -22.20 1.86
N GLU A 310 -1.96 -21.67 0.64
CA GLU A 310 -0.70 -21.61 -0.10
C GLU A 310 0.30 -20.64 0.55
N GLN A 311 -0.15 -19.45 0.96
CA GLN A 311 0.67 -18.54 1.75
C GLN A 311 1.14 -19.19 3.06
N ARG A 312 0.28 -19.95 3.74
CA ARG A 312 0.63 -20.70 4.96
C ARG A 312 1.77 -21.68 4.72
N LYS A 313 1.70 -22.49 3.66
CA LYS A 313 2.74 -23.47 3.30
C LYS A 313 4.06 -22.78 2.98
N LEU A 314 4.04 -21.72 2.18
CA LEU A 314 5.22 -20.96 1.78
C LEU A 314 5.87 -20.26 2.99
N ALA A 315 5.07 -19.62 3.84
CA ALA A 315 5.55 -18.98 5.07
C ALA A 315 6.15 -20.01 6.05
N LEU A 316 5.54 -21.18 6.21
CA LEU A 316 6.09 -22.25 7.04
C LEU A 316 7.43 -22.76 6.50
N ALA A 317 7.57 -22.90 5.17
CA ALA A 317 8.84 -23.30 4.55
C ALA A 317 9.92 -22.22 4.74
N PHE A 318 9.57 -20.95 4.58
CA PHE A 318 10.44 -19.81 4.87
C PHE A 318 10.91 -19.82 6.33
N LEU A 319 9.98 -19.97 7.29
CA LEU A 319 10.33 -20.00 8.71
C LEU A 319 11.24 -21.19 9.06
N LYS A 320 11.12 -22.36 8.43
CA LYS A 320 12.09 -23.45 8.69
C LYS A 320 13.55 -23.06 8.42
N VAL A 321 13.78 -22.09 7.53
CA VAL A 321 15.11 -21.57 7.19
C VAL A 321 15.51 -20.40 8.11
N TYR A 322 14.56 -19.54 8.48
CA TYR A 322 14.82 -18.27 9.20
C TYR A 322 14.55 -18.31 10.72
N ASN A 323 13.75 -19.26 11.21
CA ASN A 323 13.15 -19.27 12.57
C ASN A 323 14.09 -19.80 13.67
N ASN A 324 15.39 -19.91 13.40
CA ASN A 324 16.38 -20.23 14.44
C ASN A 324 16.92 -18.96 15.13
N ARG A 325 16.49 -17.75 14.72
CA ARG A 325 17.03 -16.48 15.22
C ARG A 325 15.97 -15.42 15.57
N TYR A 326 14.81 -15.46 14.91
CA TYR A 326 13.75 -14.46 15.07
C TYR A 326 12.47 -15.13 15.57
N GLU A 327 11.93 -14.70 16.71
CA GLU A 327 10.60 -15.15 17.14
C GLU A 327 9.55 -14.50 16.22
N VAL A 328 9.10 -15.26 15.21
CA VAL A 328 8.08 -14.84 14.24
C VAL A 328 6.85 -15.72 14.42
N GLU A 329 5.70 -15.10 14.73
CA GLU A 329 4.45 -15.83 14.79
C GLU A 329 3.89 -16.09 13.38
N LEU A 330 3.35 -17.29 13.16
CA LEU A 330 2.64 -17.65 11.93
C LEU A 330 1.19 -17.93 12.26
N LEU A 331 0.32 -16.97 11.96
CA LEU A 331 -1.11 -17.03 12.27
C LEU A 331 -1.93 -16.76 11.00
N GLN A 332 -3.19 -17.14 11.04
CA GLN A 332 -4.14 -16.76 9.99
C GLN A 332 -4.41 -15.26 10.06
N ALA A 333 -4.54 -14.60 8.91
CA ALA A 333 -4.97 -13.21 8.87
C ALA A 333 -6.36 -13.03 9.50
N THR A 334 -6.50 -12.02 10.34
CA THR A 334 -7.76 -11.58 10.95
C THR A 334 -8.07 -10.17 10.44
N LYS A 335 -9.16 -9.56 10.93
CA LYS A 335 -9.53 -8.20 10.54
C LYS A 335 -8.34 -7.24 10.67
N PHE A 336 -8.12 -6.45 9.62
CA PHE A 336 -7.10 -5.41 9.57
C PHE A 336 -7.79 -4.06 9.82
N TYR A 337 -7.32 -3.32 10.83
CA TYR A 337 -7.76 -1.96 11.10
C TYR A 337 -6.71 -1.01 10.56
N GLU A 338 -7.06 -0.23 9.55
CA GLU A 338 -6.14 0.78 9.01
C GLU A 338 -5.76 1.77 10.11
N ALA A 339 -4.47 2.09 10.22
CA ALA A 339 -3.99 3.15 11.08
C ALA A 339 -4.41 4.52 10.52
N GLU A 340 -4.35 5.53 11.37
CA GLU A 340 -4.67 6.91 11.03
C GLU A 340 -3.82 7.41 9.85
N GLU A 341 -4.34 8.37 9.07
CA GLU A 341 -3.70 8.83 7.82
C GLU A 341 -2.29 9.39 7.99
N ASP A 342 -1.97 9.89 9.19
CA ASP A 342 -0.63 10.38 9.53
C ASP A 342 0.41 9.24 9.57
N HIS A 343 -0.01 8.00 9.80
CA HIS A 343 0.87 6.82 9.77
C HIS A 343 1.06 6.24 8.37
N GLN A 344 0.11 6.47 7.46
CA GLN A 344 0.14 5.92 6.12
C GLN A 344 1.28 6.52 5.30
N GLN A 345 2.16 5.66 4.77
CA GLN A 345 3.32 6.04 3.98
C GLN A 345 4.20 7.10 4.67
N TYR A 346 4.31 7.03 6.01
CA TYR A 346 4.97 8.05 6.84
C TYR A 346 6.38 8.43 6.34
N LEU A 347 7.25 7.45 6.08
CA LEU A 347 8.62 7.73 5.63
C LEU A 347 8.68 8.29 4.20
N TYR A 348 7.73 7.91 3.36
CA TYR A 348 7.62 8.47 2.01
C TYR A 348 7.17 9.93 2.06
N LYS A 349 6.17 10.26 2.89
CA LYS A 349 5.76 11.64 3.20
C LYS A 349 6.88 12.43 3.88
N GLY A 350 7.79 11.75 4.57
CA GLY A 350 9.01 12.31 5.17
C GLY A 350 10.20 12.45 4.21
N GLY A 351 10.05 12.10 2.92
CA GLY A 351 11.07 12.32 1.90
C GLY A 351 12.01 11.13 1.62
N GLN A 352 11.70 9.92 2.11
CA GLN A 352 12.41 8.70 1.68
C GLN A 352 11.76 8.11 0.43
N SER A 353 12.56 7.80 -0.59
CA SER A 353 12.05 7.29 -1.87
C SER A 353 11.33 5.94 -1.72
N SER A 354 10.15 5.83 -2.32
CA SER A 354 9.34 4.62 -2.49
C SER A 354 9.45 4.03 -3.91
N ARG A 355 10.28 4.62 -4.77
CA ARG A 355 10.52 4.18 -6.16
C ARG A 355 10.82 2.69 -6.23
N LYS A 356 10.27 2.01 -7.25
CA LYS A 356 10.53 0.59 -7.42
C LYS A 356 12.03 0.31 -7.56
N ASN A 357 12.51 -0.74 -6.89
CA ASN A 357 13.92 -1.13 -6.79
C ASN A 357 14.86 -0.14 -6.10
N ALA A 358 14.36 0.87 -5.39
CA ALA A 358 15.17 1.75 -4.56
C ALA A 358 15.98 0.94 -3.51
N ARG A 359 17.28 1.23 -3.38
CA ARG A 359 18.25 0.48 -2.56
C ARG A 359 18.85 1.30 -1.42
N GLU A 360 18.49 2.57 -1.35
CA GLU A 360 18.89 3.50 -0.31
C GLU A 360 18.46 2.94 1.05
N THR A 361 19.33 3.02 2.06
CA THR A 361 19.00 2.50 3.39
C THR A 361 17.75 3.18 3.95
N ILE A 362 16.74 2.38 4.29
CA ILE A 362 15.53 2.86 4.97
C ILE A 362 15.90 3.23 6.41
N ARG A 363 15.61 4.48 6.78
CA ARG A 363 15.79 5.00 8.13
C ARG A 363 14.44 4.95 8.86
N CYS A 364 14.40 4.34 10.05
CA CYS A 364 13.14 3.97 10.69
C CYS A 364 12.22 5.16 11.04
N PHE A 365 12.76 6.36 11.22
CA PHE A 365 12.02 7.52 11.73
C PHE A 365 12.20 8.82 10.94
N GLY A 366 12.93 8.78 9.82
CA GLY A 366 13.33 9.98 9.07
C GLY A 366 14.70 9.87 8.48
#